data_AF-A0A1V5DTJ2-F1
#
_entry.id   AF-A0A1V5DTJ2-F1
#
_cell.length_a   1.000
_cell.length_b   1.000
_cell.length_c   1.000
_cell.angle_alpha   90.00
_cell.angle_beta   90.00
_cell.angle_gamma   90.00
#
_symmetry.space_group_name_H-M   'P 1'
#
loop_
_entity.id
_entity.type
_entity.pdbx_description
1 polymer ?
#
loop_
_entity_poly.entity_id
_entity_poly.type
_entity_poly.pdbx_seq_one_letter_code
_entity_poly.pdbx_strand_id
1 'polypeptide(L)' 'MPGVVRCYEGAWYDPDEEGVDRGGCVNVLIDDMLTSPAGASNFNTCLVDVAREEKIN' A
#
# COMPACT_ATOMS: atom_id res chain seq x y z
N MET A 1 10.60 3.02 -14.32
CA MET A 1 9.85 3.72 -15.37
C MET A 1 9.26 4.98 -14.76
N PRO A 2 9.28 6.15 -15.43
CA PRO A 2 8.61 7.35 -14.91
C PRO A 2 7.12 7.10 -14.67
N GLY A 3 6.57 7.64 -13.57
CA GLY A 3 5.18 7.41 -13.18
C GLY A 3 4.91 6.05 -12.51
N VAL A 4 5.95 5.26 -12.22
CA VAL A 4 5.82 3.97 -11.52
C VAL A 4 6.72 3.93 -10.30
N VAL A 5 6.12 3.58 -9.16
CA VAL A 5 6.80 3.22 -7.93
C VAL A 5 6.68 1.71 -7.72
N ARG A 6 7.70 1.11 -7.09
CA ARG A 6 7.67 -0.29 -6.66
C ARG A 6 7.83 -0.32 -5.14
N CYS A 7 6.90 -0.98 -4.47
CA CYS A 7 7.05 -1.41 -3.09
C CYS A 7 6.98 -2.95 -3.08
N TYR A 8 7.87 -3.60 -2.34
CA TYR A 8 7.92 -5.07 -2.28
C TYR A 8 6.87 -5.60 -1.29
N GLU A 9 6.32 -6.78 -1.56
CA GLU A 9 5.48 -7.47 -0.60
C GLU A 9 6.29 -8.02 0.60
N GLY A 10 5.57 -8.36 1.68
CA GLY A 10 6.11 -9.11 2.82
C GLY A 10 6.61 -8.29 4.00
N ALA A 11 6.58 -6.96 3.91
CA ALA A 11 6.74 -6.11 5.08
C ALA A 11 5.65 -6.41 6.13
N TRP A 12 6.03 -6.39 7.40
CA TRP A 12 5.08 -6.58 8.49
C TRP A 12 4.16 -5.37 8.60
N TYR A 13 2.87 -5.61 8.80
CA TYR A 13 1.92 -4.57 9.14
C TYR A 13 2.12 -4.17 10.61
N ASP A 14 2.40 -2.89 10.86
CA ASP A 14 2.71 -2.33 12.18
C ASP A 14 2.04 -0.94 12.32
N PRO A 15 0.72 -0.89 12.55
CA PRO A 15 -0.01 0.37 12.69
C PRO A 15 0.32 1.06 14.02
N ASP A 16 0.53 2.37 13.96
CA ASP A 16 0.62 3.21 15.17
C ASP A 16 -0.78 3.48 15.78
N GLU A 17 -0.82 4.27 16.87
CA GLU A 17 -2.06 4.59 17.59
C GLU A 17 -3.10 5.35 16.73
N GLU A 18 -2.66 5.99 15.65
CA GLU A 18 -3.52 6.69 14.69
C GLU A 18 -3.92 5.81 13.50
N GLY A 19 -3.44 4.57 13.46
CA GLY A 19 -3.70 3.59 12.40
C GLY A 19 -2.81 3.75 11.17
N VAL A 20 -1.74 4.55 11.24
CA VAL A 20 -0.77 4.68 10.15
C VAL A 20 0.21 3.52 10.23
N ASP A 21 0.34 2.76 9.15
CA ASP A 21 1.31 1.67 9.07
C ASP A 21 2.75 2.19 9.03
N ARG A 22 3.53 1.88 10.07
CA ARG A 22 4.96 2.18 10.18
C ARG A 22 5.85 1.04 9.69
N GLY A 23 5.26 -0.14 9.45
CA GLY A 23 5.97 -1.33 8.98
C GLY A 23 6.18 -1.39 7.47
N GLY A 24 5.38 -0.65 6.69
CA GLY A 24 5.52 -0.53 5.24
C GLY A 24 4.87 -1.66 4.44
N CYS A 25 3.84 -2.30 5.01
CA CYS A 25 3.02 -3.31 4.35
C CYS A 25 2.25 -2.68 3.17
N VAL A 26 2.72 -2.93 1.94
CA VAL A 26 2.13 -2.37 0.71
C VAL A 26 0.63 -2.68 0.55
N ASN A 27 0.15 -3.78 1.12
CA ASN A 27 -1.25 -4.19 0.98
C ASN A 27 -2.24 -3.22 1.61
N VAL A 28 -1.80 -2.33 2.53
CA VAL A 28 -2.68 -1.29 3.11
C VAL A 28 -3.13 -0.24 2.09
N LEU A 29 -2.47 -0.16 0.93
CA LEU A 29 -2.78 0.78 -0.14
C LEU A 29 -3.72 0.19 -1.20
N ILE A 30 -4.02 -1.12 -1.13
CA ILE A 30 -4.80 -1.83 -2.14
C ILE A 30 -6.23 -1.93 -1.64
N ASP A 31 -7.21 -1.64 -2.51
CA ASP A 31 -8.61 -1.87 -2.16
C ASP A 31 -8.90 -3.38 -2.04
N ASP A 32 -9.79 -3.76 -1.14
CA ASP A 32 -10.21 -5.15 -0.96
C ASP A 32 -11.43 -5.49 -1.83
N MET A 33 -11.37 -5.10 -3.11
CA MET A 33 -12.45 -5.39 -4.06
C MET A 33 -12.14 -6.64 -4.88
N LEU A 34 -13.03 -7.63 -4.82
CA LEU A 34 -13.00 -8.75 -5.77
C LEU A 34 -13.45 -8.28 -7.15
N THR A 35 -12.50 -7.96 -8.02
CA THR A 35 -12.78 -7.49 -9.39
C THR A 35 -12.96 -8.63 -10.39
N SER A 36 -12.65 -9.88 -10.02
CA SER A 36 -12.72 -11.04 -10.90
C SER A 36 -13.97 -11.89 -10.68
N PRO A 37 -14.71 -12.28 -11.75
CA PRO A 37 -15.80 -13.25 -11.65
C PRO A 37 -15.40 -14.62 -11.10
N ALA A 38 -14.09 -14.96 -11.15
CA ALA A 38 -13.54 -16.19 -10.61
C ALA A 38 -13.06 -16.07 -9.15
N GLY A 39 -13.26 -14.91 -8.50
CA GLY A 39 -12.92 -14.69 -7.10
C GLY A 39 -11.44 -14.37 -6.84
N ALA A 40 -10.67 -13.96 -7.86
CA ALA A 40 -9.30 -13.49 -7.69
C ALA A 40 -9.25 -12.01 -7.25
N SER A 41 -8.32 -11.69 -6.36
CA SER A 41 -8.06 -10.32 -5.89
C SER A 41 -7.19 -9.52 -6.87
N ASN A 42 -7.20 -8.21 -6.69
CA ASN A 42 -6.56 -7.18 -7.50
C ASN A 42 -5.24 -6.65 -6.89
N PHE A 43 -4.41 -7.53 -6.32
CA PHE A 43 -3.20 -7.16 -5.55
C PHE A 43 -2.15 -6.27 -6.23
N ASN A 44 -2.28 -5.99 -7.53
CA ASN A 44 -1.36 -5.10 -8.27
C ASN A 44 -2.09 -3.94 -8.96
N THR A 45 -3.34 -3.66 -8.58
CA THR A 45 -4.16 -2.58 -9.14
C THR A 45 -4.33 -1.51 -8.09
N CYS A 46 -3.46 -0.49 -8.11
CA CYS A 46 -3.51 0.64 -7.20
C CYS A 46 -2.90 1.88 -7.86
N LEU A 47 -3.46 3.06 -7.57
CA LEU A 47 -2.85 4.34 -7.88
C LEU A 47 -2.53 5.03 -6.55
N VAL A 48 -1.32 5.58 -6.47
CA VAL A 48 -0.82 6.25 -5.27
C VAL A 48 -0.24 7.61 -5.64
N ASP A 49 -0.22 8.51 -4.66
CA ASP A 49 0.65 9.67 -4.68
C ASP A 49 1.81 9.46 -3.69
N VAL A 50 2.96 10.07 -3.97
CA VAL A 50 4.16 9.90 -3.16
C VAL A 50 4.70 11.27 -2.78
N ALA A 51 4.68 11.54 -1.48
CA ALA A 51 5.28 12.71 -0.88
C ALA A 51 6.45 12.31 0.03
N ARG A 52 7.40 13.23 0.20
CA ARG A 52 8.43 13.08 1.23
C ARG A 52 7.76 13.27 2.59
N GLU A 53 7.97 12.34 3.51
CA GLU A 53 7.53 12.51 4.89
C GLU A 53 8.24 13.74 5.49
N GLU A 54 7.44 14.70 5.97
CA GLU A 54 7.96 15.82 6.74
C GLU A 54 8.30 15.30 8.14
N LYS A 55 9.57 15.39 8.52
CA LYS A 55 9.97 15.05 9.89
C LYS A 55 9.31 16.03 10.84
N ILE A 56 8.43 15.53 11.71
CA ILE A 56 8.01 16.25 12.90
C ILE A 56 9.25 16.33 13.80
N ASN A 57 9.81 17.54 13.96
CA ASN A 57 10.93 17.80 14.86
C ASN A 57 10.49 17.74 16.32
#